data_AF-A0A2N2MD92-F1
#
_entry.id   AF-A0A2N2MD92-F1
#
_cell.length_a   1.000
_cell.length_b   1.000
_cell.length_c   1.000
_cell.angle_alpha   90.00
_cell.angle_beta   90.00
_cell.angle_gamma   90.00
#
_symmetry.space_group_name_H-M   'P 1'
#
loop_
_entity.id
_entity.type
_entity.pdbx_description
1 polymer ?
#
loop_
_entity_poly.entity_id
_entity_poly.type
_entity_poly.pdbx_seq_one_letter_code
_entity_poly.pdbx_strand_id
1 'polypeptide(L)'
;MAQFQLVMHSGPTPGKTFPLEGDVLTIGREASNAVAINDAEVSRKHTQLVFQGGKYIITDLGSTNGTFVNGQRLTGQHVLQPGEIISLGEQISLLYEVVAQVDPNATMISSAARMPAAAAPAQAPQPKPQPQYQPQPQVQPQQYAGHIPASPEPEAAYIPPPPAKKGGMSLPLIIVIIVLFCLICSCTGFFWWIDSTAAWCDWFPFLFGGACGA
;
A
#
# COMPACT_ATOMS: atom_id res chain seq x y z
N MET A 1 -13.29 -3.92 26.88
CA MET A 1 -13.35 -2.88 25.81
C MET A 1 -12.77 -3.49 24.54
N ALA A 2 -13.30 -3.19 23.36
CA ALA A 2 -12.71 -3.64 22.11
C ALA A 2 -11.49 -2.76 21.79
N GLN A 3 -10.36 -3.37 21.46
CA GLN A 3 -9.16 -2.68 21.04
C GLN A 3 -8.99 -2.83 19.53
N PHE A 4 -8.78 -1.72 18.84
CA PHE A 4 -8.55 -1.70 17.40
C PHE A 4 -7.06 -1.64 17.13
N GLN A 5 -6.59 -2.38 16.13
CA GLN A 5 -5.19 -2.36 15.74
C GLN A 5 -5.00 -2.55 14.24
N LEU A 6 -3.87 -2.08 13.75
CA LEU A 6 -3.36 -2.41 12.42
C LEU A 6 -2.14 -3.32 12.57
N VAL A 7 -2.12 -4.42 11.83
CA VAL A 7 -0.97 -5.34 11.79
C VAL A 7 -0.31 -5.23 10.44
N MET A 8 1.01 -5.00 10.40
CA MET A 8 1.74 -4.95 9.14
C MET A 8 1.76 -6.32 8.47
N HIS A 9 1.03 -6.46 7.38
CA HIS A 9 0.95 -7.69 6.61
C HIS A 9 2.12 -7.77 5.61
N SER A 10 2.41 -6.68 4.89
CA SER A 10 3.58 -6.52 4.04
C SER A 10 4.19 -5.13 4.21
N GLY A 11 5.52 -5.03 4.15
CA GLY A 11 6.24 -3.76 4.26
C GLY A 11 7.58 -3.89 5.00
N PRO A 12 8.15 -2.77 5.50
CA PRO A 12 9.48 -2.77 6.11
C PRO A 12 9.54 -3.53 7.45
N THR A 13 8.40 -3.70 8.13
CA THR A 13 8.33 -4.38 9.43
C THR A 13 7.13 -5.33 9.53
N PRO A 14 7.10 -6.46 8.79
CA PRO A 14 6.00 -7.43 8.85
C PRO A 14 5.75 -7.94 10.28
N GLY A 15 4.48 -8.11 10.64
CA GLY A 15 4.04 -8.53 11.97
C GLY A 15 4.01 -7.41 13.02
N LYS A 16 4.55 -6.23 12.73
CA LYS A 16 4.47 -5.08 13.66
C LYS A 16 3.01 -4.65 13.82
N THR A 17 2.57 -4.51 15.07
CA THR A 17 1.22 -4.06 15.42
C THR A 17 1.22 -2.59 15.80
N PHE A 18 0.19 -1.87 15.37
CA PHE A 18 -0.04 -0.47 15.68
C PHE A 18 -1.42 -0.35 16.35
N PRO A 19 -1.49 -0.10 17.66
CA PRO A 19 -2.77 0.13 18.32
C PRO A 19 -3.39 1.43 17.79
N LEU A 20 -4.70 1.41 17.55
CA LEU A 20 -5.46 2.58 17.15
C LEU A 20 -6.12 3.19 18.38
N GLU A 21 -5.56 4.29 18.85
CA GLU A 21 -5.98 4.97 20.08
C GLU A 21 -6.34 6.43 19.79
N GLY A 22 -7.64 6.73 19.80
CA GLY A 22 -8.16 8.08 19.62
C GLY A 22 -9.04 8.25 18.39
N ASP A 23 -9.60 9.45 18.27
CA ASP A 23 -10.67 9.76 17.33
C ASP A 23 -10.16 10.12 15.94
N VAL A 24 -8.96 10.70 15.84
CA VAL A 24 -8.34 11.09 14.57
C VAL A 24 -6.90 10.64 14.55
N LEU A 25 -6.57 9.73 13.63
CA LEU A 25 -5.25 9.16 13.48
C LEU A 25 -4.77 9.36 12.05
N THR A 26 -3.49 9.65 11.88
CA THR A 26 -2.88 9.73 10.56
C THR A 26 -1.89 8.60 10.36
N ILE A 27 -1.81 8.13 9.12
CA ILE A 27 -0.87 7.10 8.67
C ILE A 27 -0.02 7.71 7.56
N GLY A 28 1.28 7.55 7.65
CA GLY A 28 2.20 8.09 6.66
C GLY A 28 3.67 7.84 7.00
N ARG A 29 4.57 8.37 6.18
CA ARG A 29 6.02 8.23 6.40
C ARG A 29 6.59 9.18 7.44
N GLU A 30 5.96 10.33 7.67
CA GLU A 30 6.44 11.25 8.71
C GLU A 30 6.28 10.64 10.10
N ALA A 31 7.27 10.87 10.97
CA ALA A 31 7.26 10.40 12.36
C ALA A 31 6.19 11.09 13.22
N SER A 32 5.60 12.19 12.74
CA SER A 32 4.49 12.90 13.40
C SER A 32 3.15 12.18 13.27
N ASN A 33 3.06 11.16 12.40
CA ASN A 33 1.85 10.35 12.24
C ASN A 33 1.71 9.35 13.39
N ALA A 34 0.46 9.05 13.76
CA ALA A 34 0.17 8.01 14.74
C ALA A 34 0.71 6.63 14.29
N VAL A 35 0.62 6.34 12.99
CA VAL A 35 1.21 5.17 12.37
C VAL A 35 2.28 5.63 11.37
N ALA A 36 3.52 5.66 11.84
CA ALA A 36 4.68 6.03 11.03
C ALA A 36 5.28 4.79 10.33
N ILE A 37 5.26 4.80 9.00
CA ILE A 37 5.81 3.73 8.14
C ILE A 37 6.90 4.34 7.27
N ASN A 38 8.16 4.06 7.60
CA ASN A 38 9.30 4.65 6.91
C ASN A 38 9.59 3.96 5.57
N ASP A 39 8.76 4.22 4.56
CA ASP A 39 8.88 3.63 3.23
C ASP A 39 8.60 4.64 2.11
N ALA A 40 9.34 4.55 1.00
CA ALA A 40 9.25 5.48 -0.12
C ALA A 40 7.89 5.45 -0.84
N GLU A 41 7.16 4.33 -0.81
CA GLU A 41 5.80 4.24 -1.36
C GLU A 41 4.77 4.99 -0.51
N VAL A 42 5.09 5.26 0.76
CA VAL A 42 4.20 5.92 1.69
C VAL A 42 4.44 7.43 1.67
N SER A 43 3.42 8.19 1.26
CA SER A 43 3.41 9.64 1.37
C SER A 43 3.58 10.11 2.83
N ARG A 44 4.08 11.33 2.98
CA ARG A 44 4.35 11.97 4.28
C ARG A 44 3.14 11.93 5.22
N LYS A 45 1.98 12.34 4.71
CA LYS A 45 0.65 12.09 5.27
C LYS A 45 -0.15 11.37 4.19
N HIS A 46 -0.37 10.07 4.35
CA HIS A 46 -0.91 9.23 3.28
C HIS A 46 -2.42 9.10 3.40
N THR A 47 -2.88 8.71 4.59
CA THR A 47 -4.30 8.49 4.86
C THR A 47 -4.64 8.88 6.29
N GLN A 48 -5.91 9.17 6.52
CA GLN A 48 -6.47 9.51 7.83
C GLN A 48 -7.54 8.50 8.22
N LEU A 49 -7.53 8.11 9.49
CA LEU A 49 -8.60 7.36 10.13
C LEU A 49 -9.36 8.30 11.07
N VAL A 50 -10.69 8.30 10.96
CA VAL A 50 -11.58 9.02 11.87
C VAL A 50 -12.53 8.03 12.53
N PHE A 51 -12.57 8.00 13.86
CA PHE A 51 -13.46 7.14 14.63
C PHE A 51 -14.84 7.78 14.73
N GLN A 52 -15.86 7.16 14.16
CA GLN A 52 -17.24 7.61 14.22
C GLN A 52 -18.20 6.42 14.33
N GLY A 53 -19.17 6.52 15.23
CA GLY A 53 -20.19 5.47 15.40
C GLY A 53 -19.62 4.09 15.75
N GLY A 54 -18.51 4.04 16.48
CA GLY A 54 -17.85 2.79 16.89
C GLY A 54 -17.01 2.12 15.79
N LYS A 55 -16.76 2.80 14.67
CA LYS A 55 -15.97 2.29 13.55
C LYS A 55 -14.94 3.32 13.09
N TYR A 56 -13.83 2.86 12.54
CA TYR A 56 -12.87 3.71 11.85
C TYR A 56 -13.27 3.92 10.39
N ILE A 57 -13.27 5.18 9.97
CA ILE A 57 -13.49 5.61 8.59
C ILE A 57 -12.14 6.03 8.02
N ILE A 58 -11.70 5.42 6.93
CA ILE A 58 -10.46 5.73 6.24
C ILE A 58 -10.70 6.71 5.09
N THR A 59 -9.79 7.69 4.95
CA THR A 59 -9.80 8.68 3.87
C THR A 59 -8.37 8.91 3.37
N ASP A 60 -8.15 8.71 2.07
CA ASP A 60 -6.88 9.05 1.43
C ASP A 60 -6.68 10.58 1.40
N LEU A 61 -5.48 11.05 1.76
CA LEU A 61 -5.15 12.48 1.85
C LEU A 61 -4.47 13.03 0.58
N GLY A 62 -4.71 12.41 -0.57
CA GLY A 62 -4.03 12.75 -1.82
C GLY A 62 -2.65 12.10 -1.91
N SER A 63 -2.57 10.84 -1.51
CA SER A 63 -1.33 10.08 -1.56
C SER A 63 -0.85 9.87 -3.01
N THR A 64 0.46 9.72 -3.18
CA THR A 64 1.07 9.59 -4.51
C THR A 64 0.69 8.26 -5.18
N ASN A 65 0.71 7.16 -4.42
CA ASN A 65 0.45 5.81 -4.94
C ASN A 65 -1.00 5.36 -4.71
N GLY A 66 -1.77 6.09 -3.91
CA GLY A 66 -3.15 5.75 -3.55
C GLY A 66 -3.24 4.81 -2.36
N THR A 67 -4.38 4.90 -1.67
CA THR A 67 -4.83 3.92 -0.68
C THR A 67 -5.79 2.91 -1.33
N PHE A 68 -5.65 1.64 -0.99
CA PHE A 68 -6.53 0.56 -1.45
C PHE A 68 -7.10 -0.19 -0.24
N VAL A 69 -8.34 -0.66 -0.33
CA VAL A 69 -8.95 -1.55 0.67
C VAL A 69 -9.38 -2.83 -0.04
N ASN A 70 -8.86 -3.98 0.40
CA ASN A 70 -9.04 -5.28 -0.25
C ASN A 70 -8.76 -5.25 -1.78
N GLY A 71 -7.73 -4.51 -2.18
CA GLY A 71 -7.32 -4.36 -3.58
C GLY A 71 -8.14 -3.34 -4.39
N GLN A 72 -9.19 -2.75 -3.82
CA GLN A 72 -9.97 -1.69 -4.48
C GLN A 72 -9.44 -0.31 -4.11
N ARG A 73 -9.16 0.52 -5.12
CA ARG A 73 -8.64 1.88 -4.89
C ARG A 73 -9.70 2.75 -4.25
N LEU A 74 -9.32 3.43 -3.18
CA LEU A 74 -10.19 4.34 -2.46
C LEU A 74 -10.40 5.64 -3.26
N THR A 75 -11.66 6.04 -3.44
CA THR A 75 -12.05 7.29 -4.13
C THR A 75 -12.71 8.30 -3.20
N GLY A 76 -12.95 7.94 -1.94
CA GLY A 76 -13.61 8.77 -0.94
C GLY A 76 -13.45 8.17 0.47
N GLN A 77 -14.45 8.37 1.33
CA GLN A 77 -14.46 7.75 2.65
C GLN A 77 -14.87 6.28 2.57
N HIS A 78 -14.21 5.42 3.35
CA HIS A 78 -14.59 4.01 3.48
C HIS A 78 -14.66 3.61 4.96
N VAL A 79 -15.69 2.86 5.34
CA VAL A 79 -15.87 2.39 6.72
C VAL A 79 -15.19 1.03 6.87
N LEU A 80 -14.09 0.99 7.62
CA LEU A 80 -13.30 -0.23 7.82
C LEU A 80 -14.10 -1.31 8.55
N GLN A 81 -14.03 -2.53 8.05
CA GLN A 81 -14.53 -3.74 8.71
C GLN A 81 -13.36 -4.60 9.20
N PRO A 82 -13.50 -5.28 10.36
CA PRO A 82 -12.44 -6.17 10.86
C PRO A 82 -12.07 -7.24 9.83
N GLY A 83 -10.78 -7.48 9.67
CA GLY A 83 -10.21 -8.41 8.69
C GLY A 83 -9.89 -7.79 7.32
N GLU A 84 -10.22 -6.51 7.09
CA GLU A 84 -9.88 -5.85 5.83
C GLU A 84 -8.39 -5.50 5.73
N ILE A 85 -7.84 -5.63 4.52
CA ILE A 85 -6.46 -5.26 4.20
C ILE A 85 -6.44 -3.87 3.58
N ILE A 86 -5.72 -2.95 4.21
CA ILE A 86 -5.44 -1.60 3.74
C ILE A 86 -4.07 -1.61 3.07
N SER A 87 -3.98 -1.28 1.80
CA SER A 87 -2.70 -1.16 1.09
C SER A 87 -2.37 0.30 0.79
N LEU A 88 -1.12 0.68 1.00
CA LEU A 88 -0.58 2.01 0.74
C LEU A 88 0.41 1.89 -0.42
N GLY A 89 -0.06 2.04 -1.65
CA GLY A 89 0.69 1.58 -2.82
C GLY A 89 0.63 0.07 -3.01
N GLU A 90 1.68 -0.52 -3.58
CA GLU A 90 1.70 -1.93 -4.00
C GLU A 90 2.40 -2.83 -2.98
N GLN A 91 3.41 -2.32 -2.27
CA GLN A 91 4.27 -3.13 -1.41
C GLN A 91 3.87 -3.11 0.06
N ILE A 92 3.13 -2.08 0.48
CA ILE A 92 2.78 -1.86 1.89
C ILE A 92 1.33 -2.25 2.12
N SER A 93 1.09 -3.20 3.02
CA SER A 93 -0.25 -3.62 3.43
C SER A 93 -0.38 -3.81 4.94
N LEU A 94 -1.54 -3.42 5.46
CA LEU A 94 -1.91 -3.39 6.87
C LEU A 94 -3.23 -4.14 7.03
N LEU A 95 -3.29 -5.14 7.91
CA LEU A 95 -4.51 -5.83 8.29
C LEU A 95 -5.19 -5.08 9.44
N TYR A 96 -6.47 -4.75 9.29
CA TYR A 96 -7.25 -4.13 10.35
C TYR A 96 -7.93 -5.18 11.22
N GLU A 97 -7.61 -5.20 12.51
CA GLU A 97 -8.10 -6.19 13.46
C GLU A 97 -8.81 -5.53 14.64
N VAL A 98 -9.77 -6.27 15.21
CA VAL A 98 -10.45 -5.90 16.45
C VAL A 98 -10.20 -7.00 17.46
N VAL A 99 -9.42 -6.68 18.48
CA VAL A 99 -9.14 -7.57 19.60
C VAL A 99 -10.16 -7.28 20.69
N ALA A 100 -11.13 -8.18 20.85
CA ALA A 100 -11.95 -8.19 22.05
C ALA A 100 -11.05 -8.61 23.23
N GLN A 101 -10.88 -7.74 24.22
CA GLN A 101 -10.21 -8.10 25.46
C GLN A 101 -11.02 -9.22 26.13
N VAL A 102 -10.59 -10.47 25.95
CA VAL A 102 -11.11 -11.63 26.67
C VAL A 102 -10.42 -11.63 28.03
N ASP A 103 -11.19 -11.40 29.09
CA ASP A 103 -10.71 -11.49 30.47
C ASP A 103 -10.27 -12.93 30.76
N PRO A 104 -8.98 -13.21 31.05
CA PRO A 104 -8.49 -14.55 31.35
C PRO A 104 -9.06 -15.12 32.67
N ASN A 105 -9.79 -14.33 33.48
CA ASN A 105 -10.48 -14.77 34.69
C ASN A 105 -11.98 -15.06 34.49
N ALA A 106 -12.50 -15.00 33.25
CA ALA A 106 -13.86 -15.44 32.96
C ALA A 106 -13.95 -16.97 33.11
N THR A 107 -14.28 -17.41 34.32
CA THR A 107 -14.54 -18.80 34.69
C THR A 107 -15.64 -19.37 33.80
N MET A 108 -15.28 -20.35 32.98
CA MET A 108 -16.20 -21.15 32.17
C MET A 108 -17.15 -21.92 33.10
N ILE A 109 -18.39 -21.45 33.28
CA ILE A 109 -19.49 -22.32 33.71
C ILE A 109 -20.10 -22.90 32.43
N SER A 110 -19.83 -24.18 32.23
CA SER A 110 -20.50 -24.99 31.23
C SER A 110 -21.97 -25.16 31.64
N SER A 111 -22.90 -24.62 30.85
CA SER A 111 -24.30 -25.03 30.90
C SER A 111 -24.67 -25.70 29.58
N ALA A 112 -24.43 -27.00 29.55
CA ALA A 112 -25.17 -27.90 28.69
C ALA A 112 -26.68 -27.79 28.99
N ALA A 113 -27.47 -27.90 27.93
CA ALA A 113 -28.93 -28.11 27.87
C ALA A 113 -29.85 -26.87 27.93
N ARG A 114 -30.25 -26.39 26.74
CA ARG A 114 -31.59 -26.71 26.19
C ARG A 114 -31.74 -26.24 24.73
N MET A 115 -31.90 -27.19 23.83
CA MET A 115 -32.75 -26.97 22.66
C MET A 115 -34.22 -26.99 23.13
N PRO A 116 -35.09 -26.16 22.54
CA PRO A 116 -36.20 -26.73 21.80
C PRO A 116 -36.33 -26.16 20.38
N ALA A 117 -37.05 -26.96 19.60
CA ALA A 117 -37.30 -26.85 18.18
C ALA A 117 -38.11 -25.62 17.74
N ALA A 118 -37.86 -25.26 16.48
CA ALA A 118 -38.82 -24.80 15.48
C ALA A 118 -39.52 -23.44 15.69
N ALA A 119 -39.04 -22.44 14.93
CA ALA A 119 -39.91 -21.58 14.13
C ALA A 119 -39.16 -21.16 12.85
N ALA A 120 -39.77 -21.46 11.70
CA ALA A 120 -39.33 -21.04 10.37
C ALA A 120 -39.82 -19.59 10.07
N PRO A 121 -39.62 -19.02 8.87
CA PRO A 121 -38.80 -17.84 8.62
C PRO A 121 -39.59 -16.54 8.37
N ALA A 122 -39.11 -15.41 8.87
CA ALA A 122 -39.56 -14.03 8.57
C ALA A 122 -38.57 -13.08 9.29
N GLN A 123 -37.88 -12.09 8.72
CA GLN A 123 -38.03 -11.25 7.55
C GLN A 123 -36.63 -10.81 7.07
N ALA A 124 -36.48 -10.54 5.77
CA ALA A 124 -35.33 -9.79 5.26
C ALA A 124 -35.22 -8.44 5.98
N PRO A 125 -34.01 -7.92 6.26
CA PRO A 125 -33.84 -6.57 6.77
C PRO A 125 -34.50 -5.60 5.79
N GLN A 126 -35.56 -4.92 6.24
CA GLN A 126 -36.13 -3.80 5.51
C GLN A 126 -35.03 -2.77 5.24
N PRO A 127 -34.96 -2.17 4.03
CA PRO A 127 -34.05 -1.07 3.78
C PRO A 127 -34.32 0.03 4.80
N LYS A 128 -33.28 0.49 5.50
CA LYS A 128 -33.36 1.70 6.34
C LYS A 128 -34.00 2.82 5.50
N PRO A 129 -34.89 3.65 6.07
CA PRO A 129 -35.40 4.83 5.39
C PRO A 129 -34.21 5.66 4.90
N GLN A 130 -34.06 5.77 3.58
CA GLN A 130 -33.16 6.76 3.00
C GLN A 130 -33.63 8.13 3.50
N PRO A 131 -32.74 8.98 4.03
CA PRO A 131 -33.07 10.38 4.24
C PRO A 131 -33.58 10.93 2.90
N GLN A 132 -34.82 11.44 2.86
CA GLN A 132 -35.29 12.21 1.71
C GLN A 132 -34.28 13.34 1.49
N TYR A 133 -33.61 13.31 0.34
CA TYR A 133 -32.80 14.41 -0.12
C TYR A 133 -33.75 15.59 -0.38
N GLN A 134 -33.94 16.44 0.63
CA GLN A 134 -34.47 17.77 0.39
C GLN A 134 -33.45 18.49 -0.49
N PRO A 135 -33.85 19.05 -1.64
CA PRO A 135 -32.99 19.98 -2.36
C PRO A 135 -32.58 21.08 -1.39
N GLN A 136 -31.29 21.14 -1.05
CA GLN A 136 -30.77 22.25 -0.27
C GLN A 136 -31.12 23.54 -1.02
N PRO A 137 -31.63 24.59 -0.34
CA PRO A 137 -31.74 25.92 -0.94
C PRO A 137 -30.37 26.28 -1.51
N GLN A 138 -30.31 26.59 -2.81
CA GLN A 138 -29.08 27.05 -3.44
C GLN A 138 -28.59 28.28 -2.66
N VAL A 139 -27.48 28.11 -1.92
CA VAL A 139 -26.73 29.24 -1.38
C VAL A 139 -26.22 30.01 -2.59
N GLN A 140 -26.92 31.09 -2.92
CA GLN A 140 -26.42 32.11 -3.83
C GLN A 140 -25.08 32.59 -3.29
N PRO A 141 -24.02 32.72 -4.12
CA PRO A 141 -22.77 33.31 -3.67
C PRO A 141 -23.05 34.72 -3.19
N GLN A 142 -23.04 34.95 -1.87
CA GLN A 142 -23.04 36.30 -1.33
C GLN A 142 -21.75 36.95 -1.82
N GLN A 143 -21.87 38.01 -2.63
CA GLN A 143 -20.77 38.89 -2.99
C GLN A 143 -20.06 39.30 -1.71
N TYR A 144 -18.84 38.79 -1.53
CA TYR A 144 -17.95 39.14 -0.45
C TYR A 144 -17.55 40.61 -0.65
N ALA A 145 -18.32 41.54 -0.07
CA ALA A 145 -17.94 42.93 0.08
C ALA A 145 -16.99 43.06 1.27
N GLY A 146 -15.83 42.39 1.18
CA GLY A 146 -14.70 42.64 2.04
C GLY A 146 -13.84 43.72 1.40
N HIS A 147 -13.82 44.91 1.99
CA HIS A 147 -12.73 45.88 1.91
C HIS A 147 -11.37 45.16 2.01
N ILE A 148 -10.61 45.24 0.91
CA ILE A 148 -9.22 44.77 0.81
C ILE A 148 -8.35 45.83 1.48
N PRO A 149 -7.70 45.59 2.63
CA PRO A 149 -6.59 46.43 3.06
C PRO A 149 -5.48 46.32 2.00
N ALA A 150 -4.93 47.46 1.59
CA ALA A 150 -3.91 47.55 0.55
C ALA A 150 -2.81 46.50 0.78
N SER A 151 -2.64 45.64 -0.23
CA SER A 151 -1.57 44.64 -0.27
C SER A 151 -0.22 45.32 -0.03
N PRO A 152 0.69 44.75 0.77
CA PRO A 152 2.09 45.13 0.73
C PRO A 152 2.62 44.97 -0.70
N GLU A 153 3.51 45.89 -1.07
CA GLU A 153 4.29 46.03 -2.31
C GLU A 153 4.79 44.68 -2.86
N PRO A 154 4.86 44.48 -4.19
CA PRO A 154 5.18 43.19 -4.79
C PRO A 154 6.63 42.76 -4.47
N GLU A 155 6.77 41.91 -3.47
CA GLU A 155 7.97 41.09 -3.27
C GLU A 155 8.04 40.10 -4.45
N ALA A 156 9.19 40.08 -5.11
CA ALA A 156 9.42 39.42 -6.39
C ALA A 156 8.75 38.04 -6.47
N ALA A 157 8.00 37.83 -7.56
CA ALA A 157 7.38 36.57 -7.90
C ALA A 157 8.37 35.41 -7.69
N TYR A 158 8.11 34.60 -6.67
CA TYR A 158 8.82 33.35 -6.45
C TYR A 158 8.55 32.45 -7.67
N ILE A 159 9.53 32.39 -8.58
CA ILE A 159 9.57 31.39 -9.64
C ILE A 159 10.03 30.10 -8.97
N PRO A 160 9.18 29.07 -8.81
CA PRO A 160 9.64 27.80 -8.27
C PRO A 160 10.77 27.27 -9.18
N PRO A 161 11.87 26.74 -8.61
CA PRO A 161 12.93 26.14 -9.40
C PRO A 161 12.33 25.03 -10.28
N PRO A 162 12.77 24.89 -11.55
CA PRO A 162 12.27 23.85 -12.44
C PRO A 162 12.47 22.48 -11.78
N PRO A 163 11.50 21.55 -11.92
CA PRO A 163 11.60 20.22 -11.31
C PRO A 163 12.88 19.54 -11.78
N ALA A 164 13.71 19.11 -10.82
CA ALA A 164 14.89 18.33 -11.08
C ALA A 164 14.50 17.09 -11.88
N LYS A 165 14.96 17.02 -13.14
CA LYS A 165 14.75 15.91 -14.05
C LYS A 165 15.40 14.68 -13.40
N LYS A 166 14.59 13.85 -12.74
CA LYS A 166 15.02 12.58 -12.15
C LYS A 166 15.62 11.78 -13.30
N GLY A 167 16.94 11.62 -13.29
CA GLY A 167 17.69 10.96 -14.35
C GLY A 167 17.22 9.53 -14.46
N GLY A 168 16.27 9.28 -15.37
CA GLY A 168 15.97 7.95 -15.86
C GLY A 168 17.28 7.37 -16.38
N MET A 169 17.63 6.20 -15.87
CA MET A 169 18.80 5.42 -16.26
C MET A 169 18.88 5.42 -17.78
N SER A 170 19.92 6.05 -18.28
CA SER A 170 20.01 6.49 -19.68
C SER A 170 19.88 5.27 -20.59
N LEU A 171 18.94 5.35 -21.54
CA LEU A 171 18.76 4.39 -22.64
C LEU A 171 20.06 3.81 -23.23
N PRO A 172 21.18 4.58 -23.39
CA PRO A 172 22.46 4.00 -23.82
C PRO A 172 23.09 2.98 -22.85
N LEU A 173 22.89 3.10 -21.53
CA LEU A 173 23.45 2.16 -20.55
C LEU A 173 22.81 0.76 -20.68
N ILE A 174 21.49 0.71 -20.88
CA ILE A 174 20.75 -0.55 -21.07
C ILE A 174 21.22 -1.24 -22.36
N ILE A 175 21.41 -0.48 -23.44
CA ILE A 175 21.93 -1.02 -24.71
C ILE A 175 23.34 -1.58 -24.52
N VAL A 176 24.22 -0.89 -23.80
CA VAL A 176 25.58 -1.39 -23.49
C VAL A 176 25.52 -2.68 -22.67
N ILE A 177 24.66 -2.76 -21.66
CA ILE A 177 24.48 -3.97 -20.84
C ILE A 177 23.95 -5.13 -21.69
N ILE A 178 22.97 -4.88 -22.58
CA ILE A 178 22.42 -5.91 -23.48
C ILE A 178 23.51 -6.41 -24.44
N VAL A 179 24.28 -5.51 -25.05
CA VAL A 179 25.37 -5.90 -25.97
C VAL A 179 26.44 -6.70 -25.23
N LEU A 180 26.84 -6.28 -24.03
CA LEU A 180 27.82 -7.01 -23.22
C LEU A 180 27.29 -8.40 -22.84
N PHE A 181 26.02 -8.50 -22.42
CA PHE A 181 25.38 -9.76 -22.05
C PHE A 181 25.28 -10.71 -23.25
N CYS A 182 24.86 -10.21 -24.42
CA CYS A 182 24.82 -11.00 -25.65
C CYS A 182 26.21 -11.52 -26.05
N LEU A 183 27.26 -10.71 -25.88
CA LEU A 183 28.65 -11.09 -26.17
C LEU A 183 29.16 -12.14 -25.17
N ILE A 184 28.83 -12.00 -23.89
CA ILE A 184 29.17 -13.01 -22.87
C ILE A 184 28.43 -14.32 -23.13
N CYS A 185 27.13 -14.28 -23.43
CA CYS A 185 26.34 -15.47 -23.73
C CYS A 185 26.80 -16.18 -25.01
N SER A 186 27.20 -15.44 -26.05
CA SER A 186 27.76 -16.05 -27.25
C SER A 186 29.13 -16.67 -26.98
N CYS A 187 29.99 -16.02 -26.17
CA CYS A 187 31.25 -16.61 -25.74
C CYS A 187 31.05 -17.86 -24.89
N THR A 188 30.20 -17.83 -23.87
CA THR A 188 29.97 -19.01 -23.01
C THR A 188 29.32 -20.15 -23.79
N GLY A 189 28.37 -19.86 -24.67
CA GLY A 189 27.76 -20.85 -25.57
C GLY A 189 28.78 -21.47 -26.54
N PHE A 190 29.68 -20.66 -27.10
CA PHE A 190 30.73 -21.15 -27.99
C PHE A 190 31.76 -22.02 -27.25
N PHE A 191 32.17 -21.61 -26.05
CA PHE A 191 33.06 -22.42 -25.21
C PHE A 191 32.40 -23.74 -24.80
N TRP A 192 31.11 -23.73 -24.45
CA TRP A 192 30.35 -24.94 -24.15
C TRP A 192 30.18 -25.84 -25.38
N TRP A 193 30.02 -25.26 -26.56
CA TRP A 193 29.92 -26.00 -27.81
C TRP A 193 31.27 -26.64 -28.19
N ILE A 194 32.39 -25.93 -28.05
CA ILE A 194 33.74 -26.49 -28.25
C ILE A 194 34.01 -27.63 -27.27
N ASP A 195 33.65 -27.46 -26.00
CA ASP A 195 33.81 -28.49 -24.97
C ASP A 195 32.94 -29.72 -25.25
N SER A 196 31.66 -29.50 -25.61
CA SER A 196 30.70 -30.56 -25.93
C SER A 196 31.05 -31.33 -27.21
N THR A 197 31.66 -30.67 -28.20
CA THR A 197 32.08 -31.30 -29.45
C THR A 197 33.48 -31.94 -29.36
N ALA A 198 34.15 -31.87 -28.20
CA ALA A 198 35.55 -32.30 -28.02
C ALA A 198 36.52 -31.72 -29.09
N ALA A 199 36.16 -30.59 -29.71
CA ALA A 199 36.88 -30.00 -30.84
C ALA A 199 38.27 -29.44 -30.46
N TRP A 200 38.61 -29.46 -29.17
CA TRP A 200 39.95 -29.21 -28.65
C TRP A 200 41.03 -30.09 -29.31
N CYS A 201 40.66 -31.30 -29.76
CA CYS A 201 41.59 -32.24 -30.39
C CYS A 201 41.96 -31.88 -31.84
N ASP A 202 41.13 -31.12 -32.56
CA ASP A 202 41.45 -30.65 -33.93
C ASP A 202 42.19 -29.31 -33.94
N TRP A 203 41.97 -28.45 -32.93
CA TRP A 203 42.45 -27.06 -32.98
C TRP A 203 43.82 -26.83 -32.33
N PHE A 204 44.21 -27.66 -31.36
CA PHE A 204 45.52 -27.60 -30.68
C PHE A 204 46.28 -28.93 -30.77
N PRO A 205 46.68 -29.39 -31.98
CA PRO A 205 47.39 -30.66 -32.15
C PRO A 205 48.78 -30.68 -31.49
N PHE A 206 49.33 -29.51 -31.12
CA PHE A 206 50.67 -29.42 -30.53
C PHE A 206 50.71 -29.56 -28.99
N LEU A 207 49.56 -29.39 -28.30
CA LEU A 207 49.52 -29.46 -26.82
C LEU A 207 49.10 -30.84 -26.29
N PHE A 208 48.33 -31.60 -27.07
CA PHE A 208 47.69 -32.85 -26.60
C PHE A 208 48.03 -34.05 -27.48
N GLY A 209 49.30 -34.18 -27.85
CA GLY A 209 49.83 -35.32 -28.60
C GLY A 209 49.55 -36.65 -27.90
N GLY A 210 48.49 -37.34 -28.33
CA GLY A 210 48.31 -38.78 -28.13
C GLY A 210 47.19 -39.25 -27.19
N ALA A 211 46.33 -38.39 -26.63
CA ALA A 211 45.31 -38.84 -25.64
C ALA A 211 43.85 -38.84 -26.12
N CYS A 212 43.56 -38.42 -27.36
CA CYS A 212 42.22 -38.46 -27.93
C CYS A 212 42.07 -39.69 -28.83
N GLY A 213 41.72 -40.84 -28.26
CA GLY A 213 41.56 -42.09 -29.02
C GLY A 213 41.09 -43.28 -28.19
N ALA A 214 39.77 -43.41 -28.06
CA ALA A 214 39.03 -44.67 -27.97
C ALA A 214 37.62 -44.45 -28.53
#